data_AF-A0A2W6AJB6-F1
#
_entry.id   AF-A0A2W6AJB6-F1
#
_cell.length_a   1.000
_cell.length_b   1.000
_cell.length_c   1.000
_cell.angle_alpha   90.00
_cell.angle_beta   90.00
_cell.angle_gamma   90.00
#
_symmetry.space_group_name_H-M   'P 1'
#
loop_
_entity.id
_entity.type
_entity.pdbx_description
1 polymer ?
#
loop_
_entity_poly.entity_id
_entity_poly.type
_entity_poly.pdbx_seq_one_letter_code
_entity_poly.pdbx_strand_id
1 'polypeptide(L)' 'MKISWDDWHADHRLPWSKGGKTTVENGQVSCTACNLSKGAG' A
#
# COMPACT_ATOMS: atom_id res chain seq x y z
N MET A 1 14.66 -0.03 1.31
CA MET A 1 14.28 -0.59 -0.01
C MET A 1 13.95 0.59 -0.92
N LYS A 2 14.44 0.60 -2.16
CA LYS A 2 14.29 1.73 -3.09
C LYS A 2 13.09 1.45 -4.01
N ILE A 3 12.13 2.37 -4.05
CA ILE A 3 10.95 2.28 -4.92
C ILE A 3 11.33 2.94 -6.26
N SER A 4 10.95 2.34 -7.39
CA SER A 4 11.13 2.93 -8.73
C SER A 4 9.77 3.29 -9.34
N TRP A 5 9.79 4.13 -10.37
CA TRP A 5 8.57 4.55 -11.08
C TRP A 5 7.86 3.39 -11.79
N ASP A 6 8.60 2.34 -12.13
CA ASP A 6 8.09 1.14 -12.81
C ASP A 6 7.70 0.01 -11.84
N ASP A 7 8.04 0.13 -10.55
CA ASP A 7 7.81 -0.92 -9.54
C ASP A 7 7.34 -0.34 -8.21
N TRP A 8 6.09 0.13 -8.20
CA TRP A 8 5.40 0.62 -7.02
C TRP A 8 3.90 0.34 -7.08
N HIS A 9 3.28 0.25 -5.90
CA HIS A 9 1.84 0.12 -5.73
C HIS A 9 1.30 1.26 -4.88
N ALA A 10 0.12 1.78 -5.27
CA ALA A 10 -0.71 2.58 -4.39
C ALA A 10 -1.38 1.64 -3.38
N ASP A 11 -1.25 1.95 -2.09
CA ASP A 11 -1.77 1.12 -1.00
C ASP A 11 -2.40 1.99 0.10
N HIS A 12 -3.27 1.39 0.91
CA HIS A 12 -3.88 2.03 2.07
C HIS A 12 -3.11 1.69 3.34
N ARG A 13 -2.62 2.68 4.11
CA ARG A 13 -1.97 2.49 5.42
C ARG A 13 -2.81 1.61 6.34
N LEU A 14 -4.07 1.98 6.58
CA LEU A 14 -5.10 1.12 7.16
C LEU A 14 -5.86 0.42 6.02
N PRO A 15 -5.83 -0.93 5.93
CA PRO A 15 -6.51 -1.64 4.85
C PRO A 15 -8.00 -1.30 4.75
N TRP A 16 -8.50 -1.24 3.51
CA TRP A 16 -9.93 -1.05 3.26
C TRP A 16 -10.80 -2.08 3.99
N SER A 17 -10.38 -3.36 3.99
CA SER A 17 -11.05 -4.45 4.71
C SER A 17 -11.12 -4.27 6.23
N LYS A 18 -10.26 -3.42 6.80
CA LYS A 18 -10.24 -3.07 8.23
C LYS A 18 -10.86 -1.69 8.52
N GLY A 19 -11.60 -1.13 7.56
CA GLY A 19 -12.31 0.15 7.69
C GLY A 19 -11.51 1.40 7.32
N GLY A 20 -10.33 1.23 6.68
CA GLY A 20 -9.55 2.36 6.20
C GLY A 20 -10.20 3.04 5.00
N LYS A 21 -10.40 4.35 5.07
CA LYS A 21 -11.03 5.13 3.99
C LYS A 21 -10.05 5.40 2.85
N THR A 22 -10.56 5.57 1.64
CA THR A 22 -9.75 6.01 0.48
C THR A 22 -9.57 7.52 0.55
N THR A 23 -8.52 7.96 1.24
CA THR A 23 -8.11 9.38 1.33
C THR A 23 -6.60 9.50 1.10
N VAL A 24 -6.13 10.71 0.79
CA VAL A 24 -4.69 10.96 0.58
C VAL A 24 -3.88 10.65 1.85
N GLU A 25 -4.45 10.94 3.02
CA GLU A 25 -3.81 10.70 4.31
C GLU A 25 -3.68 9.20 4.62
N ASN A 26 -4.64 8.39 4.18
CA ASN A 26 -4.57 6.94 4.29
C ASN A 26 -3.79 6.30 3.12
N GLY A 27 -3.39 7.08 2.11
CA GLY A 27 -2.59 6.61 1.00
C GLY A 27 -1.11 6.43 1.38
N GLN A 28 -0.48 5.44 0.76
CA GLN A 28 0.96 5.27 0.76
C GLN A 28 1.46 4.67 -0.54
N VAL A 29 2.69 5.00 -0.90
CA VAL A 29 3.45 4.33 -1.96
C VAL A 29 4.18 3.16 -1.31
N SER A 30 3.96 1.96 -1.82
CA SER A 30 4.56 0.74 -1.31
C SER A 30 5.30 0.01 -2.43
N CYS A 31 6.36 -0.71 -2.09
CA CYS A 31 7.00 -1.61 -3.05
C CYS A 31 6.06 -2.79 -3.34
N THR A 32 6.14 -3.37 -4.54
CA THR A 32 5.25 -4.48 -4.95
C THR A 32 5.29 -5.65 -3.96
N ALA A 33 6.50 -6.10 -3.58
CA ALA A 33 6.68 -7.17 -2.61
C ALA A 33 6.14 -6.83 -1.21
N CYS A 34 6.32 -5.58 -0.78
CA CYS A 34 5.85 -5.06 0.51
C CYS A 34 4.31 -5.10 0.57
N ASN A 35 3.66 -4.63 -0.50
CA ASN A 35 2.21 -4.59 -0.60
C ASN A 35 1.61 -6.00 -0.60
N LEU A 36 2.20 -6.92 -1.39
CA LEU A 36 1.74 -8.31 -1.46
C LEU A 36 1.89 -9.04 -0.12
N SER A 37 3.02 -8.82 0.58
CA SER A 37 3.22 -9.39 1.92
C SER A 37 2.23 -8.85 2.95
N LYS A 38 1.78 -7.60 2.83
CA LYS A 38 0.82 -6.98 3.73
C LYS A 38 -0.60 -7.53 3.57
N GLY A 39 -1.00 -7.86 2.34
CA GLY A 39 -2.33 -8.40 2.03
C GLY A 39 -2.53 -9.88 2.39
N ALA A 40 -1.46 -10.59 2.73
CA ALA A 40 -1.49 -12.02 3.03
C ALA A 40 -1.88 -12.36 4.49
N GLY A 41 -2.38 -11.39 5.27
CA GLY A 41 -2.72 -11.55 6.70
C GLY A 41 -4.01 -10.87 7.13
#